data_AF-A0A1F9WC35-F1
#
_entry.id   AF-A0A1F9WC35-F1
#
_cell.length_a   1.000
_cell.length_b   1.000
_cell.length_c   1.000
_cell.angle_alpha   90.00
_cell.angle_beta   90.00
_cell.angle_gamma   90.00
#
_symmetry.space_group_name_H-M   'P 1'
#
loop_
_entity.id
_entity.type
_entity.pdbx_description
1 polymer ?
#
loop_
_entity_poly.entity_id
_entity_poly.type
_entity_poly.pdbx_seq_one_letter_code
_entity_poly.pdbx_strand_id
1 'polypeptide(L)'
;MRNQIISLFLFVLLPLAAGAEEAKVIAISGNVEVRQGREGQWASASEKMEIAEGGAIRTGSDGAAVLLMPNKTKVWLKETSTLEIEQRSTLASRLALVFGCIKIRVPHLMRKEKFEVRTPAAVCAVRGTEFTMDTTEDGKMDLKVLFGEVKLRFTVPPEKGKMEFNIPQGQGLKMEEKGKAAKPALLDAKTERAALENWNPGLKPEERQRELKQKENDRAQVKEFAKVTNSSEKTVKGFLNVVKESDLEAGRTMTDMHGNLVRVDQRMMRPDNNTIQFFNLVKRPNYADFTGRQFAYNGGVQTNRLDLMQMSMSFDKALPQRIEEWPAFFDSTSLNPVYASFITANRTNKDEIFVIAEGYRYDATRDELVDNIRVVDPGAIATIDDTTDKHTIITGILADDGTLGKAQEMLNAISRLDIRSNTLDAAGQSSDGGILEYKNAAGNYVDMTGANTDMLWAMNISPASGVSSWSNEGDPLLWQHQADAYAIGNKTVAAAGDYLFYARENYVINNNGSIQQTSDFTNSSLDPFTILIEQRSRNNNLYKDSCRRVC
;
A
#
# COMPACT_ATOMS: atom_id res chain seq x y z
N MET A 1 -71.49 9.79 -7.14
CA MET A 1 -70.63 8.66 -6.71
C MET A 1 -70.48 7.73 -7.92
N ARG A 2 -69.65 8.12 -8.90
CA ARG A 2 -68.26 7.66 -9.19
C ARG A 2 -68.17 6.19 -9.60
N ASN A 3 -68.10 6.01 -10.93
CA ASN A 3 -67.83 4.82 -11.73
C ASN A 3 -66.72 3.90 -11.15
N GLN A 4 -66.89 2.59 -11.30
CA GLN A 4 -65.75 1.67 -11.51
C GLN A 4 -66.05 0.67 -12.62
N ILE A 5 -65.36 0.88 -13.74
CA ILE A 5 -65.17 -0.05 -14.85
C ILE A 5 -64.07 -1.02 -14.42
N ILE A 6 -64.38 -2.31 -14.36
CA ILE A 6 -63.39 -3.38 -14.21
C ILE A 6 -62.76 -3.60 -15.58
N SER A 7 -61.56 -3.04 -15.79
CA SER A 7 -60.76 -3.27 -16.99
C SER A 7 -59.82 -4.45 -16.75
N LEU A 8 -60.04 -5.47 -17.57
CA LEU A 8 -59.31 -6.72 -17.73
C LEU A 8 -57.89 -6.44 -18.25
N PHE A 9 -56.87 -6.49 -17.38
CA PHE A 9 -55.46 -6.44 -17.79
C PHE A 9 -54.93 -7.87 -17.90
N LEU A 10 -55.14 -8.48 -19.07
CA LEU A 10 -54.53 -9.75 -19.46
C LEU A 10 -53.07 -9.48 -19.86
N PHE A 11 -52.14 -9.55 -18.90
CA PHE A 11 -50.71 -9.51 -19.16
C PHE A 11 -50.29 -10.85 -19.78
N VAL A 12 -50.08 -10.85 -21.10
CA VAL A 12 -49.47 -11.96 -21.85
C VAL A 12 -48.06 -12.18 -21.31
N LEU A 13 -47.88 -13.29 -20.62
CA LEU A 13 -46.62 -13.76 -20.06
C LEU A 13 -45.84 -14.47 -21.19
N LEU A 14 -45.12 -13.69 -22.00
CA LEU A 14 -44.12 -14.22 -22.92
C LEU A 14 -42.91 -14.69 -22.08
N PRO A 15 -42.52 -15.98 -22.13
CA PRO A 15 -41.32 -16.42 -21.46
C PRO A 15 -40.12 -15.82 -22.19
N LEU A 16 -39.45 -14.88 -21.53
CA LEU A 16 -38.16 -14.36 -21.94
C LEU A 16 -37.15 -15.51 -21.78
N ALA A 17 -36.98 -16.30 -22.84
CA ALA A 17 -35.87 -17.25 -22.93
C ALA A 17 -34.59 -16.42 -22.92
N ALA A 18 -33.96 -16.31 -21.76
CA ALA A 18 -32.63 -15.77 -21.60
C ALA A 18 -31.65 -16.69 -22.34
N GLY A 19 -31.43 -16.43 -23.62
CA GLY A 19 -30.38 -17.06 -24.40
C GLY A 19 -29.04 -16.76 -23.74
N ALA A 20 -28.36 -17.79 -23.26
CA ALA A 20 -27.01 -17.64 -22.74
C ALA A 20 -26.08 -17.25 -23.89
N GLU A 21 -25.39 -16.11 -23.81
CA GLU A 21 -24.43 -15.63 -24.84
C GLU A 21 -23.40 -16.71 -25.20
N GLU A 22 -23.15 -17.05 -26.46
CA GLU A 22 -22.22 -18.12 -26.85
C GLU A 22 -20.73 -17.75 -26.78
N ALA A 23 -19.83 -18.75 -26.77
CA ALA A 23 -18.39 -18.50 -26.81
C ALA A 23 -18.00 -18.06 -28.23
N LYS A 24 -17.30 -16.94 -28.37
CA LYS A 24 -17.01 -16.32 -29.67
C LYS A 24 -15.55 -16.47 -30.04
N VAL A 25 -15.27 -16.90 -31.26
CA VAL A 25 -13.92 -16.83 -31.83
C VAL A 25 -13.64 -15.39 -32.24
N ILE A 26 -12.63 -14.74 -31.68
CA ILE A 26 -12.33 -13.31 -31.92
C ILE A 26 -11.10 -13.07 -32.79
N ALA A 27 -10.21 -14.06 -32.93
CA ALA A 27 -9.07 -14.00 -33.83
C ALA A 27 -8.65 -15.42 -34.22
N ILE A 28 -8.22 -15.58 -35.48
CA ILE A 28 -7.78 -16.85 -36.05
C ILE A 28 -6.50 -16.60 -36.86
N SER A 29 -5.59 -17.55 -36.83
CA SER A 29 -4.43 -17.62 -37.72
C SER A 29 -4.16 -19.09 -38.06
N GLY A 30 -3.75 -19.38 -39.30
CA GLY A 30 -3.50 -20.75 -39.76
C GLY A 30 -4.75 -21.63 -39.81
N ASN A 31 -4.56 -22.95 -39.75
CA ASN A 31 -5.67 -23.91 -39.80
C ASN A 31 -6.34 -24.06 -38.42
N VAL A 32 -7.61 -23.68 -38.33
CA VAL A 32 -8.43 -23.80 -37.11
C VAL A 32 -9.79 -24.36 -37.48
N GLU A 33 -10.23 -25.37 -36.74
CA GLU A 33 -11.51 -26.04 -36.96
C GLU A 33 -12.35 -26.01 -35.68
N VAL A 34 -13.67 -25.89 -35.86
CA VAL A 34 -14.66 -25.83 -34.80
C VAL A 34 -15.69 -26.93 -35.02
N ARG A 35 -16.18 -27.50 -33.92
CA ARG A 35 -17.28 -28.46 -33.86
C ARG A 35 -18.38 -27.88 -32.98
N GLN A 36 -19.60 -27.76 -33.50
CA GLN A 36 -20.72 -27.08 -32.81
C GLN A 36 -21.41 -27.90 -31.71
N GLY A 37 -21.10 -29.20 -31.58
CA GLY A 37 -21.68 -30.06 -30.55
C GLY A 37 -20.97 -31.40 -30.49
N ARG A 38 -21.29 -32.22 -29.49
CA ARG A 38 -20.55 -33.46 -29.19
C ARG A 38 -20.51 -34.48 -30.35
N GLU A 39 -21.55 -34.48 -31.18
CA GLU A 39 -21.70 -35.35 -32.38
C GLU A 39 -21.58 -34.58 -33.71
N GLY A 40 -21.16 -33.31 -33.67
CA GLY A 40 -21.00 -32.49 -34.86
C GLY A 40 -19.78 -32.87 -35.70
N GLN A 41 -19.79 -32.51 -36.98
CA GLN A 41 -18.60 -32.57 -37.83
C GLN A 41 -17.68 -31.38 -37.56
N TRP A 42 -16.37 -31.58 -37.77
CA TRP A 42 -15.39 -30.48 -37.74
C TRP A 42 -15.55 -29.63 -38.99
N ALA A 43 -15.65 -28.31 -38.82
CA ALA A 43 -15.71 -27.34 -39.90
C ALA A 43 -14.64 -26.27 -39.70
N SER A 44 -14.20 -25.62 -40.79
CA SER A 44 -13.25 -24.51 -40.69
C SER A 44 -13.83 -23.36 -39.86
N ALA A 45 -13.04 -22.83 -38.95
CA ALA A 45 -13.43 -21.76 -38.06
C ALA A 45 -13.40 -20.40 -38.78
N SER A 46 -14.40 -19.56 -38.54
CA SER A 46 -14.42 -18.17 -39.00
C SER A 46 -14.37 -17.20 -37.83
N GLU A 47 -13.83 -15.99 -38.04
CA GLU A 47 -13.92 -14.95 -37.02
C GLU A 47 -15.39 -14.63 -36.69
N LYS A 48 -15.65 -14.34 -35.43
CA LYS A 48 -16.98 -14.13 -34.83
C LYS A 48 -17.89 -15.35 -34.85
N MET A 49 -17.39 -16.52 -35.22
CA MET A 49 -18.13 -17.77 -35.08
C MET A 49 -18.41 -18.05 -33.61
N GLU A 50 -19.65 -18.38 -33.33
CA GLU A 50 -20.11 -18.79 -32.00
C GLU A 50 -19.95 -20.30 -31.85
N ILE A 51 -19.56 -20.75 -30.65
CA ILE A 51 -19.41 -22.16 -30.29
C ILE A 51 -20.37 -22.46 -29.14
N ALA A 52 -21.28 -23.40 -29.38
CA ALA A 52 -22.26 -23.84 -28.40
C ALA A 52 -21.65 -24.72 -27.29
N GLU A 53 -22.41 -24.93 -26.21
CA GLU A 53 -22.05 -25.87 -25.15
C GLU A 53 -21.97 -27.31 -25.69
N GLY A 54 -20.93 -28.05 -25.31
CA GLY A 54 -20.57 -29.34 -25.90
C GLY A 54 -19.82 -29.24 -27.23
N GLY A 55 -19.57 -28.01 -27.72
CA GLY A 55 -18.72 -27.75 -28.87
C GLY A 55 -17.23 -27.84 -28.53
N ALA A 56 -16.39 -27.91 -29.56
CA ALA A 56 -14.95 -27.97 -29.44
C ALA A 56 -14.25 -27.14 -30.51
N ILE A 57 -13.04 -26.69 -30.23
CA ILE A 57 -12.15 -26.01 -31.17
C ILE A 57 -10.80 -26.72 -31.18
N ARG A 58 -10.22 -26.88 -32.37
CA ARG A 58 -8.87 -27.42 -32.54
C ARG A 58 -8.03 -26.58 -33.50
N THR A 59 -6.74 -26.51 -33.23
CA THR A 59 -5.75 -25.81 -34.05
C THR A 59 -4.77 -26.80 -34.69
N GLY A 60 -4.43 -26.57 -35.96
CA GLY A 60 -3.41 -27.32 -36.68
C GLY A 60 -1.98 -26.98 -36.25
N SER A 61 -0.98 -27.48 -36.97
CA SER A 61 0.45 -27.23 -36.70
C SER A 61 0.90 -25.77 -36.92
N ASP A 62 0.11 -24.99 -37.66
CA ASP A 62 0.31 -23.56 -37.91
C ASP A 62 -0.84 -22.71 -37.34
N GLY A 63 -1.76 -23.34 -36.61
CA GLY A 63 -3.02 -22.75 -36.18
C GLY A 63 -2.92 -22.05 -34.82
N ALA A 64 -3.50 -20.86 -34.71
CA ALA A 64 -3.70 -20.16 -33.44
C ALA A 64 -5.09 -19.53 -33.40
N ALA A 65 -5.75 -19.58 -32.25
CA ALA A 65 -7.10 -19.06 -32.09
C ALA A 65 -7.25 -18.31 -30.78
N VAL A 66 -8.14 -17.33 -30.75
CA VAL A 66 -8.52 -16.64 -29.53
C VAL A 66 -10.03 -16.70 -29.36
N LEU A 67 -10.47 -17.19 -28.21
CA LEU A 67 -11.88 -17.24 -27.84
C LEU A 67 -12.17 -16.22 -26.75
N LEU A 68 -13.37 -15.65 -26.84
CA LEU A 68 -13.98 -14.82 -25.83
C LEU A 68 -15.19 -15.58 -25.26
N MET A 69 -15.12 -15.89 -23.98
CA MET A 69 -16.21 -16.50 -23.23
C MET A 69 -17.21 -15.41 -22.76
N PRO A 70 -18.45 -15.80 -22.41
CA PRO A 70 -19.49 -14.84 -22.01
C PRO A 70 -19.17 -14.08 -20.72
N ASN A 71 -18.44 -14.74 -19.81
CA ASN A 71 -17.92 -14.11 -18.60
C ASN A 71 -16.69 -13.21 -18.84
N LYS A 72 -16.46 -12.77 -20.09
CA LYS A 72 -15.31 -11.97 -20.55
C LYS A 72 -13.94 -12.65 -20.38
N THR A 73 -13.91 -13.96 -20.14
CA THR A 73 -12.65 -14.72 -20.13
C THR A 73 -12.09 -14.81 -21.54
N LYS A 74 -10.80 -14.52 -21.70
CA LYS A 74 -10.08 -14.70 -22.97
C LYS A 74 -9.24 -15.96 -22.90
N VAL A 75 -9.35 -16.80 -23.93
CA VAL A 75 -8.62 -18.06 -24.06
C VAL A 75 -7.83 -18.01 -25.37
N TRP A 76 -6.51 -18.05 -25.29
CA TRP A 76 -5.63 -18.15 -26.46
C TRP A 76 -5.17 -19.60 -26.60
N LEU A 77 -5.25 -20.13 -27.82
CA LEU A 77 -4.79 -21.46 -28.20
C LEU A 77 -3.61 -21.30 -29.15
N LYS A 78 -2.53 -22.03 -28.88
CA LYS A 78 -1.39 -22.18 -29.82
C LYS A 78 -1.63 -23.34 -30.78
N GLU A 79 -0.65 -23.63 -31.63
CA GLU A 79 -0.64 -24.78 -32.52
C GLU A 79 -0.90 -26.10 -31.79
N THR A 80 -1.49 -27.06 -32.50
CA THR A 80 -1.73 -28.43 -32.03
C THR A 80 -2.48 -28.48 -30.68
N SER A 81 -3.54 -27.69 -30.56
CA SER A 81 -4.33 -27.59 -29.34
C SER A 81 -5.79 -27.94 -29.59
N THR A 82 -6.38 -28.76 -28.72
CA THR A 82 -7.81 -29.13 -28.76
C THR A 82 -8.47 -28.80 -27.44
N LEU A 83 -9.50 -27.94 -27.50
CA LEU A 83 -10.25 -27.44 -26.35
C LEU A 83 -11.75 -27.70 -26.55
N GLU A 84 -12.39 -28.30 -25.56
CA GLU A 84 -13.83 -28.56 -25.53
C GLU A 84 -14.51 -27.68 -24.47
N ILE A 85 -15.70 -27.18 -24.79
CA ILE A 85 -16.51 -26.36 -23.89
C ILE A 85 -17.55 -27.27 -23.24
N GLU A 86 -17.22 -27.88 -22.11
CA GLU A 86 -18.09 -28.86 -21.42
C GLU A 86 -19.35 -28.21 -20.83
N GLN A 87 -19.22 -27.03 -20.22
CA GLN A 87 -20.33 -26.33 -19.58
C GLN A 87 -20.17 -24.83 -19.70
N ARG A 88 -21.25 -24.13 -20.05
CA ARG A 88 -21.22 -22.67 -20.25
C ARG A 88 -22.48 -22.02 -19.69
N SER A 89 -22.54 -21.87 -18.37
CA SER A 89 -23.56 -21.06 -17.71
C SER A 89 -22.99 -19.73 -17.23
N THR A 90 -23.87 -18.77 -16.95
CA THR A 90 -23.51 -17.48 -16.34
C THR A 90 -22.84 -17.63 -14.98
N LEU A 91 -23.09 -18.75 -14.27
CA LEU A 91 -22.59 -19.01 -12.92
C LEU A 91 -21.47 -20.08 -12.87
N ALA A 92 -21.31 -20.88 -13.91
CA ALA A 92 -20.32 -21.96 -13.98
C ALA A 92 -19.87 -22.18 -15.42
N SER A 93 -18.58 -22.03 -15.67
CA SER A 93 -17.93 -22.33 -16.94
C SER A 93 -16.90 -23.43 -16.74
N ARG A 94 -16.98 -24.50 -17.54
CA ARG A 94 -16.03 -25.61 -17.52
C ARG A 94 -15.48 -25.82 -18.92
N LEU A 95 -14.16 -25.75 -19.03
CA LEU A 95 -13.41 -26.06 -20.25
C LEU A 95 -12.63 -27.35 -20.06
N ALA A 96 -12.54 -28.18 -21.09
CA ALA A 96 -11.69 -29.35 -21.12
C ALA A 96 -10.59 -29.17 -22.17
N LEU A 97 -9.35 -29.03 -21.74
CA LEU A 97 -8.18 -29.06 -22.61
C LEU A 97 -7.76 -30.51 -22.78
N VAL A 98 -7.95 -31.05 -23.98
CA VAL A 98 -7.61 -32.45 -24.29
C VAL A 98 -6.09 -32.60 -24.43
N PHE A 99 -5.48 -31.75 -25.25
CA PHE A 99 -4.03 -31.60 -25.43
C PHE A 99 -3.71 -30.24 -26.05
N GLY A 100 -2.45 -29.83 -25.94
CA GLY A 100 -1.89 -28.60 -26.48
C GLY A 100 -1.61 -27.53 -25.44
N CYS A 101 -1.40 -26.30 -25.91
CA CYS A 101 -0.90 -25.18 -25.12
C CYS A 101 -1.88 -23.99 -25.16
N ILE A 102 -2.37 -23.59 -23.99
CA ILE A 102 -3.33 -22.50 -23.85
C ILE A 102 -2.88 -21.44 -22.85
N LYS A 103 -3.35 -20.22 -23.07
CA LYS A 103 -3.29 -19.14 -22.10
C LYS A 103 -4.70 -18.68 -21.78
N ILE A 104 -4.99 -18.50 -20.51
CA ILE A 104 -6.30 -18.05 -20.05
C ILE A 104 -6.11 -16.80 -19.21
N ARG A 105 -6.91 -15.78 -19.50
CA ARG A 105 -7.10 -14.59 -18.65
C ARG A 105 -8.55 -14.55 -18.20
N VAL A 106 -8.76 -14.88 -16.93
CA VAL A 106 -10.07 -14.83 -16.28
C VAL A 106 -10.18 -13.49 -15.53
N PRO A 107 -11.21 -12.66 -15.79
CA PRO A 107 -11.46 -11.47 -14.97
C PRO A 107 -11.83 -11.84 -13.53
N HIS A 108 -11.90 -10.85 -12.64
CA HIS A 108 -12.37 -11.09 -11.27
C HIS A 108 -13.85 -11.51 -11.29
N LEU A 109 -14.10 -12.80 -11.01
CA LEU A 109 -15.42 -13.40 -10.98
C LEU A 109 -16.20 -13.00 -9.72
N MET A 110 -17.53 -12.85 -9.81
CA MET A 110 -18.42 -12.55 -8.67
C MET A 110 -18.56 -13.75 -7.71
N ARG A 111 -19.03 -13.56 -6.47
CA ARG A 111 -19.05 -14.61 -5.41
C ARG A 111 -19.68 -15.95 -5.84
N LYS A 112 -20.64 -15.95 -6.78
CA LYS A 112 -21.38 -17.14 -7.23
C LYS A 112 -20.82 -17.78 -8.52
N GLU A 113 -19.85 -17.16 -9.17
CA GLU A 113 -19.31 -17.63 -10.46
C GLU A 113 -18.12 -18.58 -10.26
N LYS A 114 -18.10 -19.68 -11.01
CA LYS A 114 -17.02 -20.68 -11.01
C LYS A 114 -16.45 -20.85 -12.41
N PHE A 115 -15.12 -20.92 -12.51
CA PHE A 115 -14.43 -21.25 -13.76
C PHE A 115 -13.44 -22.39 -13.51
N GLU A 116 -13.60 -23.47 -14.26
CA GLU A 116 -12.83 -24.70 -14.13
C GLU A 116 -12.21 -25.07 -15.48
N VAL A 117 -10.93 -25.48 -15.46
CA VAL A 117 -10.23 -26.04 -16.61
C VAL A 117 -9.81 -27.45 -16.27
N ARG A 118 -10.33 -28.41 -17.02
CA ARG A 118 -10.05 -29.83 -16.88
C ARG A 118 -9.00 -30.24 -17.89
N THR A 119 -8.06 -31.06 -17.45
CA THR A 119 -7.09 -31.76 -18.29
C THR A 119 -7.15 -33.24 -17.96
N PRO A 120 -6.51 -34.11 -18.77
CA PRO A 120 -6.39 -35.54 -18.44
C PRO A 120 -5.68 -35.80 -17.09
N ALA A 121 -4.85 -34.85 -16.65
CA ALA A 121 -4.04 -34.94 -15.43
C ALA A 121 -4.75 -34.37 -14.19
N ALA A 122 -5.39 -33.21 -14.34
CA ALA A 122 -5.89 -32.42 -13.21
C ALA A 122 -7.06 -31.50 -13.59
N VAL A 123 -7.79 -31.07 -12.57
CA VAL A 123 -8.82 -30.04 -12.63
C VAL A 123 -8.29 -28.79 -11.93
N CYS A 124 -8.31 -27.66 -12.64
CA CYS A 124 -7.86 -26.36 -12.15
C CYS A 124 -9.05 -25.44 -11.95
N ALA A 125 -9.33 -25.07 -10.71
CA ALA A 125 -10.31 -24.04 -10.37
C ALA A 125 -9.60 -22.68 -10.28
N VAL A 126 -10.12 -21.70 -11.00
CA VAL A 126 -9.45 -20.41 -11.20
C VAL A 126 -10.39 -19.24 -10.98
N ARG A 127 -9.85 -18.18 -10.38
CA ARG A 127 -10.62 -16.96 -10.08
C ARG A 127 -9.72 -15.73 -10.20
N GLY A 128 -10.02 -14.85 -11.17
CA GLY A 128 -9.24 -13.62 -11.36
C GLY A 128 -7.77 -13.89 -11.70
N THR A 129 -7.49 -14.88 -12.53
CA THR A 129 -6.11 -15.33 -12.80
C THR A 129 -5.71 -15.20 -14.26
N GLU A 130 -4.40 -15.04 -14.47
CA GLU A 130 -3.75 -15.20 -15.76
C GLU A 130 -2.72 -16.32 -15.64
N PHE A 131 -2.88 -17.37 -16.46
CA PHE A 131 -1.98 -18.52 -16.44
C PHE A 131 -1.84 -19.14 -17.83
N THR A 132 -0.76 -19.88 -18.01
CA THR A 132 -0.53 -20.71 -19.20
C THR A 132 -0.51 -22.17 -18.79
N MET A 133 -1.06 -23.03 -19.62
CA MET A 133 -1.12 -24.46 -19.39
C MET A 133 -0.79 -25.22 -20.68
N ASP A 134 0.12 -26.17 -20.56
CA ASP A 134 0.45 -27.13 -21.61
C ASP A 134 0.08 -28.53 -21.12
N THR A 135 -0.58 -29.33 -21.95
CA THR A 135 -0.87 -30.74 -21.63
C THR A 135 -0.75 -31.63 -22.85
N THR A 136 -0.31 -32.86 -22.65
CA THR A 136 -0.26 -33.91 -23.67
C THR A 136 -1.29 -35.01 -23.38
N GLU A 137 -1.62 -35.84 -24.36
CA GLU A 137 -2.55 -36.98 -24.18
C GLU A 137 -2.02 -37.99 -23.14
N ASP A 138 -0.70 -38.18 -23.10
CA ASP A 138 0.05 -38.98 -22.11
C ASP A 138 -0.09 -38.42 -20.67
N GLY A 139 -0.62 -37.20 -20.54
CA GLY A 139 -0.87 -36.50 -19.28
C GLY A 139 0.37 -35.87 -18.66
N LYS A 140 1.39 -35.55 -19.47
CA LYS A 140 2.32 -34.49 -19.10
C LYS A 140 1.57 -33.19 -19.00
N MET A 141 1.87 -32.40 -17.98
CA MET A 141 1.22 -31.14 -17.70
C MET A 141 2.27 -30.11 -17.27
N ASP A 142 2.24 -28.91 -17.83
CA ASP A 142 3.07 -27.77 -17.40
C ASP A 142 2.16 -26.56 -17.18
N LEU A 143 1.90 -26.22 -15.92
CA LEU A 143 1.07 -25.10 -15.50
C LEU A 143 1.95 -23.97 -14.97
N LYS A 144 1.72 -22.73 -15.42
CA LYS A 144 2.47 -21.54 -14.99
C LYS A 144 1.51 -20.40 -14.67
N VAL A 145 1.56 -19.90 -13.43
CA VAL A 145 0.66 -18.84 -12.95
C VAL A 145 1.38 -17.49 -13.03
N LEU A 146 0.90 -16.62 -13.91
CA LEU A 146 1.44 -15.28 -14.13
C LEU A 146 0.84 -14.28 -13.15
N PHE A 147 -0.47 -14.38 -12.90
CA PHE A 147 -1.20 -13.48 -12.01
C PHE A 147 -2.34 -14.23 -11.30
N GLY A 148 -2.54 -13.94 -10.01
CA GLY A 148 -3.59 -14.56 -9.19
C GLY A 148 -3.21 -15.92 -8.61
N GLU A 149 -4.18 -16.81 -8.43
CA GLU A 149 -4.05 -18.08 -7.72
C GLU A 149 -4.86 -19.21 -8.39
N VAL A 150 -4.20 -20.34 -8.66
CA VAL A 150 -4.83 -21.53 -9.26
C VAL A 150 -4.92 -22.66 -8.22
N LYS A 151 -6.14 -23.15 -7.98
CA LYS A 151 -6.37 -24.35 -7.17
C LYS A 151 -6.38 -25.58 -8.08
N LEU A 152 -5.34 -26.37 -8.00
CA LEU A 152 -5.15 -27.59 -8.79
C LEU A 152 -5.52 -28.82 -7.97
N ARG A 153 -6.36 -29.69 -8.53
CA ARG A 153 -6.71 -31.00 -7.97
C ARG A 153 -6.41 -32.10 -8.99
N PHE A 154 -5.60 -33.08 -8.64
CA PHE A 154 -5.31 -34.19 -9.55
C PHE A 154 -6.54 -35.08 -9.79
N THR A 155 -6.73 -35.50 -11.04
CA THR A 155 -7.84 -36.39 -11.42
C THR A 155 -7.55 -37.83 -10.98
N VAL A 156 -6.29 -38.25 -11.05
CA VAL A 156 -5.80 -39.53 -10.51
C VAL A 156 -4.96 -39.22 -9.26
N PRO A 157 -5.26 -39.80 -8.09
CA PRO A 157 -4.44 -39.61 -6.89
C PRO A 157 -2.99 -40.00 -7.15
N PRO A 158 -2.00 -39.15 -6.82
CA PRO A 158 -0.60 -39.51 -7.01
C PRO A 158 -0.17 -40.58 -6.00
N GLU A 159 0.77 -41.46 -6.37
CA GLU A 159 1.27 -42.54 -5.49
C GLU A 159 1.85 -42.04 -4.16
N LYS A 160 2.36 -40.79 -4.15
CA LYS A 160 2.80 -40.05 -2.96
C LYS A 160 2.51 -38.55 -3.12
N GLY A 161 2.02 -37.87 -2.08
CA GLY A 161 1.84 -36.41 -2.06
C GLY A 161 0.40 -35.95 -1.83
N LYS A 162 0.19 -34.63 -1.80
CA LYS A 162 -1.14 -34.03 -1.63
C LYS A 162 -1.94 -34.14 -2.95
N MET A 163 -3.24 -34.39 -2.85
CA MET A 163 -4.13 -34.44 -4.03
C MET A 163 -4.52 -33.04 -4.55
N GLU A 164 -4.38 -32.03 -3.70
CA GLU A 164 -4.76 -30.65 -3.96
C GLU A 164 -3.59 -29.72 -3.67
N PHE A 165 -3.35 -28.79 -4.60
CA PHE A 165 -2.32 -27.77 -4.52
C PHE A 165 -2.91 -26.41 -4.77
N ASN A 166 -2.41 -25.43 -4.02
CA ASN A 166 -2.68 -24.04 -4.27
C ASN A 166 -1.43 -23.39 -4.87
N ILE A 167 -1.54 -22.88 -6.10
CA ILE A 167 -0.40 -22.36 -6.86
C ILE A 167 -0.59 -20.85 -7.02
N PRO A 168 0.08 -20.03 -6.20
CA PRO A 168 0.02 -18.57 -6.30
C PRO A 168 0.85 -18.06 -7.49
N GLN A 169 0.71 -16.77 -7.80
CA GLN A 169 1.48 -16.09 -8.84
C GLN A 169 2.99 -16.29 -8.69
N GLY A 170 3.69 -16.39 -9.83
CA GLY A 170 5.13 -16.62 -9.85
C GLY A 170 5.53 -18.07 -9.57
N GLN A 171 4.57 -18.98 -9.44
CA GLN A 171 4.81 -20.42 -9.34
C GLN A 171 4.23 -21.19 -10.52
N GLY A 172 4.82 -22.34 -10.79
CA GLY A 172 4.33 -23.31 -11.76
C GLY A 172 4.39 -24.73 -11.21
N LEU A 173 3.70 -25.64 -11.87
CA LEU A 173 3.72 -27.07 -11.56
C LEU A 173 3.92 -27.84 -12.86
N LYS A 174 5.01 -28.60 -12.91
CA LYS A 174 5.32 -29.50 -14.02
C LYS A 174 5.14 -30.94 -13.57
N MET A 175 4.43 -31.72 -14.38
CA MET A 175 4.19 -33.14 -14.18
C MET A 175 4.59 -33.89 -15.44
N GLU A 176 5.48 -34.88 -15.29
CA GLU A 176 6.03 -35.66 -16.40
C GLU A 176 5.19 -36.89 -16.79
N GLU A 177 4.24 -37.30 -15.95
CA GLU A 177 3.34 -38.44 -16.22
C GLU A 177 2.12 -38.45 -15.27
N LYS A 178 0.99 -39.02 -15.70
CA LYS A 178 -0.22 -39.16 -14.86
C LYS A 178 0.11 -39.93 -13.58
N GLY A 179 -0.32 -39.42 -12.43
CA GLY A 179 -0.19 -40.10 -11.13
C GLY A 179 1.18 -39.99 -10.45
N LYS A 180 2.16 -39.28 -11.03
CA LYS A 180 3.43 -38.97 -10.36
C LYS A 180 3.32 -37.70 -9.51
N ALA A 181 3.98 -37.73 -8.35
CA ALA A 181 4.05 -36.61 -7.44
C ALA A 181 4.73 -35.40 -8.11
N ALA A 182 4.00 -34.30 -8.28
CA ALA A 182 4.56 -33.01 -8.71
C ALA A 182 4.51 -32.02 -7.54
N LYS A 183 5.54 -31.17 -7.42
CA LYS A 183 5.59 -30.08 -6.43
C LYS A 183 5.56 -28.74 -7.17
N PRO A 184 4.82 -27.74 -6.69
CA PRO A 184 4.94 -26.37 -7.20
C PRO A 184 6.37 -25.87 -7.03
N ALA A 185 6.88 -25.19 -8.06
CA ALA A 185 8.21 -24.58 -8.06
C ALA A 185 8.11 -23.11 -8.52
N LEU A 186 9.04 -22.28 -8.07
CA LEU A 186 9.14 -20.89 -8.52
C LEU A 186 9.49 -20.85 -10.02
N LEU A 187 8.85 -19.95 -10.75
CA LEU A 187 9.12 -19.72 -12.16
C LEU A 187 10.49 -19.06 -12.31
N ASP A 188 11.40 -19.70 -13.05
CA ASP A 188 12.64 -19.07 -13.50
C ASP A 188 12.35 -17.92 -14.48
N ALA A 189 13.17 -16.88 -14.48
CA ALA A 189 12.96 -15.64 -15.24
C ALA A 189 12.86 -15.87 -16.76
N LYS A 190 13.53 -16.91 -17.28
CA LYS A 190 13.43 -17.32 -18.69
C LYS A 190 12.08 -17.95 -19.01
N THR A 191 11.55 -18.75 -18.09
CA THR A 191 10.29 -19.48 -18.20
C THR A 191 9.09 -18.54 -18.03
N GLU A 192 9.21 -17.56 -17.12
CA GLU A 192 8.24 -16.48 -16.95
C GLU A 192 8.17 -15.58 -18.21
N ARG A 193 9.33 -15.22 -18.79
CA ARG A 193 9.39 -14.47 -20.05
C ARG A 193 8.72 -15.22 -21.20
N ALA A 194 8.98 -16.52 -21.36
CA ALA A 194 8.36 -17.34 -22.40
C ALA A 194 6.82 -17.48 -22.22
N ALA A 195 6.33 -17.51 -20.98
CA ALA A 195 4.89 -17.54 -20.69
C ALA A 195 4.20 -16.20 -20.98
N LEU A 196 4.94 -15.09 -20.87
CA LEU A 196 4.49 -13.75 -21.27
C LEU A 196 4.64 -13.48 -22.77
N GLU A 197 5.48 -14.23 -23.47
CA GLU A 197 5.82 -13.99 -24.87
C GLU A 197 4.67 -14.37 -25.82
N ASN A 198 4.18 -13.35 -26.51
CA ASN A 198 3.37 -13.35 -27.73
C ASN A 198 2.33 -14.48 -27.92
N TRP A 199 1.17 -14.29 -27.32
CA TRP A 199 -0.01 -15.15 -27.49
C TRP A 199 -1.04 -14.60 -28.49
N ASN A 200 -0.83 -13.42 -29.07
CA ASN A 200 -1.81 -12.80 -29.95
C ASN A 200 -1.51 -13.15 -31.44
N PRO A 201 -2.41 -13.84 -32.15
CA PRO A 201 -2.20 -14.14 -33.57
C PRO A 201 -2.21 -12.85 -34.40
N GLY A 202 -1.16 -12.63 -35.22
CA GLY A 202 -1.17 -11.59 -36.28
C GLY A 202 -0.21 -10.40 -36.18
N LEU A 203 0.63 -10.27 -35.14
CA LEU A 203 1.60 -9.16 -35.05
C LEU A 203 2.92 -9.44 -35.81
N LYS A 204 3.30 -8.53 -36.73
CA LYS A 204 4.53 -8.62 -37.53
C LYS A 204 5.80 -8.56 -36.64
N PRO A 205 6.91 -9.21 -37.02
CA PRO A 205 8.15 -9.31 -36.21
C PRO A 205 8.74 -7.97 -35.73
N GLU A 206 8.57 -6.91 -36.50
CA GLU A 206 9.20 -5.61 -36.24
C GLU A 206 8.48 -4.81 -35.14
N GLU A 207 7.16 -4.93 -35.04
CA GLU A 207 6.38 -4.35 -33.94
C GLU A 207 6.61 -5.09 -32.61
N ARG A 208 6.98 -6.38 -32.66
CA ARG A 208 7.35 -7.18 -31.49
C ARG A 208 8.59 -6.64 -30.77
N GLN A 209 9.59 -6.17 -31.52
CA GLN A 209 10.83 -5.68 -30.92
C GLN A 209 10.70 -4.28 -30.31
N ARG A 210 9.77 -3.46 -30.82
CA ARG A 210 9.51 -2.12 -30.27
C ARG A 210 8.83 -2.20 -28.90
N GLU A 211 7.80 -3.03 -28.76
CA GLU A 211 7.18 -3.28 -27.44
C GLU A 211 8.16 -3.94 -26.46
N LEU A 212 9.03 -4.85 -26.93
CA LEU A 212 10.05 -5.49 -26.08
C LEU A 212 11.09 -4.48 -25.58
N LYS A 213 11.58 -3.57 -26.43
CA LYS A 213 12.51 -2.50 -26.00
C LYS A 213 11.85 -1.50 -25.07
N GLN A 214 10.59 -1.15 -25.31
CA GLN A 214 9.83 -0.24 -24.44
C GLN A 214 9.61 -0.89 -23.07
N LYS A 215 9.19 -2.16 -23.05
CA LYS A 215 8.98 -2.89 -21.80
C LYS A 215 10.27 -3.32 -21.11
N GLU A 216 11.40 -3.50 -21.82
CA GLU A 216 12.72 -3.69 -21.20
C GLU A 216 13.26 -2.41 -20.59
N ASN A 217 13.01 -1.25 -21.21
CA ASN A 217 13.27 0.05 -20.58
C ASN A 217 12.37 0.26 -19.35
N ASP A 218 11.09 -0.14 -19.43
CA ASP A 218 10.19 -0.13 -18.27
C ASP A 218 10.61 -1.16 -17.21
N ARG A 219 11.17 -2.32 -17.60
CA ARG A 219 11.65 -3.36 -16.66
C ARG A 219 13.02 -3.01 -16.08
N ALA A 220 13.87 -2.28 -16.81
CA ALA A 220 15.09 -1.69 -16.29
C ALA A 220 14.73 -0.59 -15.28
N GLN A 221 13.75 0.28 -15.59
CA GLN A 221 13.18 1.20 -14.61
C GLN A 221 12.57 0.46 -13.42
N VAL A 222 11.85 -0.66 -13.61
CA VAL A 222 11.27 -1.48 -12.53
C VAL A 222 12.30 -2.29 -11.74
N LYS A 223 13.44 -2.67 -12.33
CA LYS A 223 14.54 -3.36 -11.63
C LYS A 223 15.40 -2.36 -10.85
N GLU A 224 15.56 -1.14 -11.37
CA GLU A 224 16.03 0.02 -10.61
C GLU A 224 15.02 0.36 -9.49
N PHE A 225 13.72 0.26 -9.76
CA PHE A 225 12.64 0.42 -8.78
C PHE A 225 12.59 -0.72 -7.75
N ALA A 226 13.03 -1.93 -8.10
CA ALA A 226 13.10 -3.12 -7.26
C ALA A 226 14.31 -3.10 -6.33
N LYS A 227 15.45 -2.55 -6.79
CA LYS A 227 16.57 -2.18 -5.90
C LYS A 227 16.19 -1.06 -4.91
N VAL A 228 15.19 -0.25 -5.25
CA VAL A 228 14.57 0.78 -4.39
C VAL A 228 13.36 0.20 -3.61
N THR A 229 13.24 -1.13 -3.50
CA THR A 229 12.19 -1.80 -2.72
C THR A 229 12.74 -2.37 -1.41
N ASN A 230 13.45 -1.52 -0.66
CA ASN A 230 13.39 -1.57 0.80
C ASN A 230 12.28 -0.58 1.23
N SER A 231 11.27 -1.11 1.90
CA SER A 231 9.87 -0.66 1.89
C SER A 231 9.54 0.65 2.60
N SER A 232 10.51 1.46 3.00
CA SER A 232 10.28 2.82 3.52
C SER A 232 10.46 3.90 2.44
N GLU A 233 11.30 3.65 1.44
CA GLU A 233 11.73 4.66 0.47
C GLU A 233 10.65 5.03 -0.55
N LYS A 234 9.78 4.09 -0.93
CA LYS A 234 8.80 4.32 -2.00
C LYS A 234 7.63 5.20 -1.59
N THR A 235 7.23 5.14 -0.32
CA THR A 235 6.13 5.93 0.24
C THR A 235 6.56 7.39 0.40
N VAL A 236 7.79 7.63 0.86
CA VAL A 236 8.39 8.97 0.89
C VAL A 236 8.71 9.47 -0.51
N LYS A 237 9.07 8.59 -1.46
CA LYS A 237 9.20 8.96 -2.89
C LYS A 237 7.86 9.42 -3.49
N GLY A 238 6.73 8.92 -3.01
CA GLY A 238 5.39 9.45 -3.33
C GLY A 238 5.13 10.83 -2.72
N PHE A 239 5.61 11.08 -1.49
CA PHE A 239 5.61 12.41 -0.87
C PHE A 239 6.53 13.42 -1.60
N LEU A 240 7.67 12.94 -2.13
CA LEU A 240 8.74 13.74 -2.74
C LEU A 240 8.61 13.94 -4.26
N ASN A 241 8.08 12.98 -5.01
CA ASN A 241 7.84 13.11 -6.44
C ASN A 241 6.35 13.20 -6.69
N VAL A 242 5.90 14.43 -7.02
CA VAL A 242 4.55 14.83 -7.45
C VAL A 242 3.55 13.67 -7.38
N VAL A 243 2.85 13.56 -6.26
CA VAL A 243 1.73 12.63 -6.10
C VAL A 243 0.80 12.80 -7.31
N LYS A 244 0.82 11.84 -8.23
CA LYS A 244 -0.14 11.80 -9.34
C LYS A 244 -1.52 11.67 -8.73
N GLU A 245 -2.48 12.44 -9.22
CA GLU A 245 -3.84 12.41 -8.67
C GLU A 245 -4.43 11.00 -8.67
N SER A 246 -4.01 10.14 -9.61
CA SER A 246 -4.35 8.72 -9.69
C SER A 246 -3.98 7.89 -8.46
N ASP A 247 -2.88 8.23 -7.77
CA ASP A 247 -2.39 7.46 -6.62
C ASP A 247 -3.17 7.82 -5.33
N LEU A 248 -3.86 8.96 -5.34
CA LEU A 248 -4.79 9.42 -4.32
C LEU A 248 -6.27 9.11 -4.65
N GLU A 249 -6.58 8.45 -5.77
CA GLU A 249 -7.97 8.11 -6.14
C GLU A 249 -8.62 7.10 -5.19
N ALA A 250 -7.83 6.34 -4.43
CA ALA A 250 -8.33 5.51 -3.33
C ALA A 250 -8.52 6.29 -2.00
N GLY A 251 -8.01 7.53 -1.94
CA GLY A 251 -8.08 8.39 -0.77
C GLY A 251 -9.48 8.98 -0.57
N ARG A 252 -9.83 9.25 0.69
CA ARG A 252 -11.10 9.91 1.03
C ARG A 252 -10.97 11.41 0.81
N THR A 253 -11.94 12.02 0.13
CA THR A 253 -12.10 13.48 0.11
C THR A 253 -12.80 13.92 1.39
N MET A 254 -12.24 14.90 2.09
CA MET A 254 -12.76 15.35 3.38
C MET A 254 -12.69 16.88 3.45
N THR A 255 -13.52 17.47 4.30
CA THR A 255 -13.50 18.91 4.54
C THR A 255 -12.67 19.17 5.79
N ASP A 256 -11.69 20.05 5.68
CA ASP A 256 -10.93 20.50 6.83
C ASP A 256 -11.75 21.45 7.72
N MET A 257 -11.29 21.72 8.94
CA MET A 257 -11.88 22.68 9.87
C MET A 257 -12.00 24.11 9.31
N HIS A 258 -11.25 24.42 8.25
CA HIS A 258 -11.33 25.69 7.52
C HIS A 258 -12.29 25.64 6.32
N GLY A 259 -13.08 24.58 6.15
CA GLY A 259 -14.02 24.42 5.04
C GLY A 259 -13.38 24.00 3.71
N ASN A 260 -12.06 23.77 3.68
CA ASN A 260 -11.33 23.41 2.46
C ASN A 260 -11.42 21.91 2.18
N LEU A 261 -11.66 21.53 0.92
CA LEU A 261 -11.65 20.13 0.51
C LEU A 261 -10.20 19.62 0.41
N VAL A 262 -9.89 18.60 1.21
CA VAL A 262 -8.59 17.94 1.29
C VAL A 262 -8.71 16.49 0.83
N ARG A 263 -7.62 15.96 0.26
CA ARG A 263 -7.51 14.53 -0.04
C ARG A 263 -6.65 13.87 1.01
N VAL A 264 -7.16 12.78 1.60
CA VAL A 264 -6.48 12.06 2.66
C VAL A 264 -6.28 10.60 2.29
N ASP A 265 -5.05 10.13 2.47
CA ASP A 265 -4.66 8.75 2.30
C ASP A 265 -4.07 8.24 3.61
N GLN A 266 -4.72 7.24 4.19
CA GLN A 266 -4.33 6.63 5.46
C GLN A 266 -4.02 5.17 5.22
N ARG A 267 -2.83 4.73 5.62
CA ARG A 267 -2.43 3.34 5.48
C ARG A 267 -1.64 2.88 6.68
N MET A 268 -1.82 1.60 6.99
CA MET A 268 -0.93 0.84 7.85
C MET A 268 -0.11 -0.08 6.97
N MET A 269 1.21 -0.10 7.18
CA MET A 269 2.13 -0.95 6.44
C MET A 269 3.22 -1.51 7.35
N ARG A 270 3.92 -2.51 6.83
CA ARG A 270 5.10 -3.11 7.45
C ARG A 270 6.32 -2.77 6.61
N PRO A 271 7.16 -1.80 7.01
CA PRO A 271 8.38 -1.49 6.29
C PRO A 271 9.42 -2.60 6.39
N ASP A 272 9.42 -3.36 7.48
CA ASP A 272 10.25 -4.53 7.72
C ASP A 272 9.46 -5.60 8.50
N ASN A 273 10.09 -6.71 8.89
CA ASN A 273 9.41 -7.81 9.57
C ASN A 273 9.01 -7.49 11.02
N ASN A 274 9.55 -6.44 11.62
CA ASN A 274 9.47 -6.14 13.05
C ASN A 274 8.81 -4.79 13.35
N THR A 275 8.51 -3.99 12.32
CA THR A 275 8.03 -2.63 12.47
C THR A 275 6.63 -2.49 11.88
N ILE A 276 5.75 -1.85 12.64
CA ILE A 276 4.45 -1.38 12.16
C ILE A 276 4.57 0.11 11.93
N GLN A 277 4.10 0.56 10.77
CA GLN A 277 4.09 1.95 10.39
C GLN A 277 2.69 2.37 9.98
N PHE A 278 2.16 3.36 10.66
CA PHE A 278 0.97 4.08 10.25
C PHE A 278 1.39 5.40 9.62
N PHE A 279 0.81 5.74 8.48
CA PHE A 279 0.96 7.08 7.94
C PHE A 279 -0.36 7.63 7.44
N ASN A 280 -0.47 8.94 7.55
CA ASN A 280 -1.58 9.75 7.12
C ASN A 280 -1.03 10.88 6.27
N LEU A 281 -1.37 10.86 4.99
CA LEU A 281 -0.95 11.84 4.00
C LEU A 281 -2.12 12.73 3.62
N VAL A 282 -1.96 14.04 3.78
CA VAL A 282 -2.99 15.04 3.49
C VAL A 282 -2.50 15.99 2.41
N LYS A 283 -3.17 16.00 1.25
CA LYS A 283 -2.92 16.96 0.17
C LYS A 283 -3.91 18.12 0.25
N ARG A 284 -3.38 19.34 0.27
CA ARG A 284 -4.12 20.60 0.38
C ARG A 284 -3.86 21.46 -0.87
N PRO A 285 -4.83 21.55 -1.79
CA PRO A 285 -4.66 22.38 -3.01
C PRO A 285 -4.50 23.86 -2.68
N ASN A 286 -5.29 24.35 -1.72
CA ASN A 286 -5.25 25.72 -1.24
C ASN A 286 -5.22 25.71 0.30
N TYR A 287 -4.28 26.45 0.87
CA TYR A 287 -4.15 26.67 2.30
C TYR A 287 -4.11 28.19 2.53
N ALA A 288 -5.24 28.76 2.94
CA ALA A 288 -5.36 30.18 3.19
C ALA A 288 -4.44 30.60 4.35
N ASP A 289 -3.87 31.80 4.23
CA ASP A 289 -3.19 32.45 5.35
C ASP A 289 -4.22 32.68 6.45
N PHE A 290 -3.87 32.29 7.67
CA PHE A 290 -4.81 32.29 8.77
C PHE A 290 -4.30 33.20 9.86
N THR A 291 -4.99 34.32 10.05
CA THR A 291 -4.88 35.07 11.30
C THR A 291 -5.61 34.28 12.38
N GLY A 292 -4.89 33.38 13.04
CA GLY A 292 -5.43 32.56 14.12
C GLY A 292 -5.91 33.37 15.32
N ARG A 293 -6.85 32.79 16.06
CA ARG A 293 -7.46 33.40 17.26
C ARG A 293 -6.44 33.61 18.39
N GLN A 294 -5.41 32.77 18.49
CA GLN A 294 -4.44 32.79 19.60
C GLN A 294 -2.97 32.70 19.15
N PHE A 295 -2.64 31.87 18.15
CA PHE A 295 -1.32 31.88 17.48
C PHE A 295 -1.39 32.57 16.13
N ALA A 296 -0.47 33.50 15.89
CA ALA A 296 -0.35 34.18 14.60
C ALA A 296 0.41 33.27 13.61
N TYR A 297 -0.25 32.88 12.53
CA TYR A 297 0.40 32.17 11.44
C TYR A 297 1.07 33.22 10.56
N ASN A 298 2.35 33.05 10.29
CA ASN A 298 3.10 33.96 9.43
C ASN A 298 3.81 33.14 8.33
N GLY A 299 3.03 32.22 7.76
CA GLY A 299 3.42 31.35 6.65
C GLY A 299 2.78 31.75 5.33
N GLY A 300 1.89 32.75 5.29
CA GLY A 300 1.25 33.20 4.05
C GLY A 300 0.27 32.19 3.46
N VAL A 301 -0.32 32.55 2.32
CA VAL A 301 -1.18 31.65 1.52
C VAL A 301 -0.28 30.64 0.82
N GLN A 302 -0.53 29.36 1.05
CA GLN A 302 0.23 28.27 0.46
C GLN A 302 -0.61 27.47 -0.53
N THR A 303 -0.02 27.12 -1.67
CA THR A 303 -0.67 26.30 -2.70
C THR A 303 0.02 24.94 -2.80
N ASN A 304 -0.76 23.88 -3.00
CA ASN A 304 -0.26 22.50 -3.12
C ASN A 304 0.56 21.99 -1.90
N ARG A 305 0.19 22.41 -0.69
CA ARG A 305 0.79 21.92 0.56
C ARG A 305 0.51 20.43 0.76
N LEU A 306 1.51 19.69 1.20
CA LEU A 306 1.43 18.28 1.54
C LEU A 306 1.84 18.07 2.99
N ASP A 307 0.95 17.50 3.81
CA ASP A 307 1.23 17.16 5.20
C ASP A 307 1.33 15.65 5.37
N LEU A 308 2.35 15.21 6.09
CA LEU A 308 2.59 13.83 6.48
C LEU A 308 2.52 13.75 8.00
N MET A 309 1.73 12.81 8.51
CA MET A 309 1.83 12.32 9.88
C MET A 309 2.18 10.85 9.81
N GLN A 310 3.20 10.44 10.55
CA GLN A 310 3.73 9.09 10.53
C GLN A 310 4.02 8.63 11.95
N MET A 311 3.60 7.41 12.25
CA MET A 311 3.83 6.76 13.54
C MET A 311 4.46 5.41 13.22
N SER A 312 5.64 5.15 13.79
CA SER A 312 6.36 3.91 13.58
C SER A 312 6.66 3.29 14.93
N MET A 313 6.48 1.97 15.04
CA MET A 313 6.77 1.21 16.25
C MET A 313 7.45 -0.08 15.84
N SER A 314 8.62 -0.35 16.44
CA SER A 314 9.42 -1.53 16.16
C SER A 314 9.48 -2.44 17.38
N PHE A 315 9.56 -3.75 17.14
CA PHE A 315 9.55 -4.81 18.13
C PHE A 315 10.81 -5.68 18.06
N ASP A 316 11.16 -6.30 19.19
CA ASP A 316 12.30 -7.21 19.29
C ASP A 316 12.09 -8.51 18.51
N LYS A 317 10.83 -8.86 18.24
CA LYS A 317 10.41 -10.05 17.49
C LYS A 317 9.73 -9.72 16.17
N ALA A 318 9.85 -10.65 15.22
CA ALA A 318 9.18 -10.56 13.94
C ALA A 318 7.66 -10.70 14.10
N LEU A 319 6.93 -9.79 13.48
CA LEU A 319 5.48 -9.77 13.43
C LEU A 319 4.96 -10.98 12.64
N PRO A 320 3.89 -11.65 13.11
CA PRO A 320 3.26 -12.72 12.36
C PRO A 320 2.82 -12.25 10.97
N GLN A 321 3.02 -13.11 9.97
CA GLN A 321 2.62 -12.83 8.60
C GLN A 321 1.10 -12.63 8.47
N ARG A 322 0.34 -13.36 9.29
CA ARG A 322 -1.12 -13.36 9.33
C ARG A 322 -1.62 -12.41 10.42
N ILE A 323 -2.53 -11.52 10.04
CA ILE A 323 -3.11 -10.54 10.98
C ILE A 323 -3.95 -11.21 12.07
N GLU A 324 -4.49 -12.41 11.82
CA GLU A 324 -5.27 -13.16 12.82
C GLU A 324 -4.44 -13.62 14.02
N GLU A 325 -3.11 -13.70 13.87
CA GLU A 325 -2.19 -14.13 14.93
C GLU A 325 -1.69 -12.94 15.77
N TRP A 326 -2.05 -11.71 15.41
CA TRP A 326 -1.60 -10.49 16.08
C TRP A 326 -2.09 -10.36 17.53
N PRO A 327 -3.36 -10.65 17.87
CA PRO A 327 -3.79 -10.57 19.27
C PRO A 327 -2.93 -11.44 20.19
N ALA A 328 -2.72 -12.70 19.81
CA ALA A 328 -1.88 -13.63 20.58
C ALA A 328 -0.41 -13.22 20.62
N PHE A 329 0.09 -12.53 19.60
CA PHE A 329 1.45 -12.02 19.55
C PHE A 329 1.66 -10.85 20.52
N PHE A 330 0.73 -9.88 20.53
CA PHE A 330 0.78 -8.72 21.43
C PHE A 330 0.48 -9.08 22.89
N ASP A 331 -0.30 -10.13 23.13
CA ASP A 331 -0.58 -10.64 24.48
C ASP A 331 0.57 -11.49 25.07
N SER A 332 1.63 -11.75 24.29
CA SER A 332 2.74 -12.57 24.76
C SER A 332 3.65 -11.78 25.72
N THR A 333 3.99 -12.37 26.87
CA THR A 333 4.87 -11.78 27.91
C THR A 333 6.33 -11.64 27.52
N SER A 334 6.65 -11.80 26.23
CA SER A 334 8.01 -11.85 25.72
C SER A 334 8.20 -10.96 24.50
N LEU A 335 7.28 -10.05 24.27
CA LEU A 335 7.33 -9.04 23.22
C LEU A 335 7.70 -7.71 23.86
N ASN A 336 8.83 -7.14 23.45
CA ASN A 336 9.24 -5.82 23.92
C ASN A 336 9.30 -4.85 22.73
N PRO A 337 8.80 -3.62 22.88
CA PRO A 337 9.09 -2.58 21.90
C PRO A 337 10.59 -2.28 21.91
N VAL A 338 11.14 -1.88 20.75
CA VAL A 338 12.55 -1.45 20.63
C VAL A 338 12.59 0.08 20.58
N TYR A 339 11.76 0.65 19.71
CA TYR A 339 11.58 2.08 19.59
C TYR A 339 10.20 2.42 19.06
N ALA A 340 9.77 3.65 19.32
CA ALA A 340 8.66 4.29 18.64
C ALA A 340 9.08 5.68 18.15
N SER A 341 8.53 6.12 17.03
CA SER A 341 8.79 7.45 16.48
C SER A 341 7.49 8.06 15.95
N PHE A 342 7.27 9.32 16.25
CA PHE A 342 6.13 10.10 15.77
C PHE A 342 6.68 11.26 14.97
N ILE A 343 6.32 11.34 13.70
CA ILE A 343 6.84 12.33 12.76
C ILE A 343 5.68 13.08 12.17
N THR A 344 5.75 14.40 12.23
CA THR A 344 4.92 15.30 11.43
C THR A 344 5.81 16.08 10.50
N ALA A 345 5.51 16.06 9.21
CA ALA A 345 6.28 16.79 8.21
C ALA A 345 5.34 17.53 7.26
N ASN A 346 5.74 18.71 6.81
CA ASN A 346 5.04 19.41 5.75
C ASN A 346 5.98 19.79 4.63
N ARG A 347 5.46 19.72 3.41
CA ARG A 347 6.12 20.15 2.21
C ARG A 347 5.29 21.25 1.56
N THR A 348 5.89 22.43 1.52
CA THR A 348 5.29 23.65 0.97
C THR A 348 6.01 24.05 -0.32
N ASN A 349 7.34 23.91 -0.33
CA ASN A 349 8.17 24.08 -1.52
C ASN A 349 8.60 22.69 -2.06
N LYS A 350 9.00 22.62 -3.33
CA LYS A 350 9.45 21.37 -3.94
C LYS A 350 10.74 20.86 -3.31
N ASP A 351 11.61 21.75 -2.85
CA ASP A 351 12.99 21.41 -2.53
C ASP A 351 13.26 21.27 -1.02
N GLU A 352 12.25 21.55 -0.18
CA GLU A 352 12.37 21.60 1.28
C GLU A 352 11.21 20.87 1.96
N ILE A 353 11.53 20.10 3.00
CA ILE A 353 10.59 19.46 3.90
C ILE A 353 10.87 19.97 5.29
N PHE A 354 9.87 20.56 5.93
CA PHE A 354 9.94 20.85 7.35
C PHE A 354 9.48 19.61 8.13
N VAL A 355 10.21 19.27 9.19
CA VAL A 355 9.98 18.04 9.99
C VAL A 355 9.98 18.37 11.47
N ILE A 356 9.05 17.77 12.19
CA ILE A 356 9.06 17.64 13.65
C ILE A 356 8.95 16.15 13.96
N ALA A 357 9.83 15.65 14.82
CA ALA A 357 9.84 14.26 15.23
C ALA A 357 10.02 14.13 16.74
N GLU A 358 9.30 13.18 17.31
CA GLU A 358 9.40 12.72 18.69
C GLU A 358 9.83 11.24 18.65
N GLY A 359 10.81 10.90 19.48
CA GLY A 359 11.38 9.56 19.52
C GLY A 359 11.27 8.96 20.91
N TYR A 360 11.07 7.65 20.96
CA TYR A 360 11.02 6.88 22.18
C TYR A 360 11.87 5.63 22.02
N ARG A 361 12.71 5.32 23.01
CA ARG A 361 13.50 4.09 23.03
C ARG A 361 13.14 3.25 24.23
N TYR A 362 13.20 1.94 24.08
CA TYR A 362 12.90 1.03 25.18
C TYR A 362 14.02 1.03 26.22
N ASP A 363 13.63 1.21 27.47
CA ASP A 363 14.50 1.12 28.64
C ASP A 363 14.18 -0.17 29.40
N ALA A 364 15.07 -1.16 29.27
CA ALA A 364 14.93 -2.44 29.96
C ALA A 364 14.94 -2.33 31.50
N THR A 365 15.44 -1.22 32.06
CA THR A 365 15.46 -1.01 33.52
C THR A 365 14.09 -0.60 34.05
N ARG A 366 13.35 0.21 33.26
CA ARG A 366 12.03 0.73 33.60
C ARG A 366 10.88 -0.06 32.97
N ASP A 367 11.22 -0.96 32.04
CA ASP A 367 10.28 -1.73 31.22
C ASP A 367 9.27 -0.83 30.47
N GLU A 368 9.75 0.31 29.97
CA GLU A 368 8.92 1.28 29.27
C GLU A 368 9.65 1.95 28.10
N LEU A 369 8.88 2.57 27.21
CA LEU A 369 9.40 3.44 26.15
C LEU A 369 9.64 4.83 26.73
N VAL A 370 10.90 5.27 26.77
CA VAL A 370 11.31 6.56 27.33
C VAL A 370 11.70 7.56 26.25
N ASP A 371 11.29 8.81 26.46
CA ASP A 371 11.61 10.00 25.67
C ASP A 371 12.67 10.85 26.38
N ASN A 372 13.94 10.46 26.27
CA ASN A 372 15.05 11.17 26.91
C ASN A 372 16.27 11.27 26.00
N ILE A 373 17.40 11.71 26.56
CA ILE A 373 18.67 11.86 25.82
C ILE A 373 19.04 10.63 24.99
N ARG A 374 18.59 9.41 25.36
CA ARG A 374 18.86 8.17 24.61
C ARG A 374 18.29 8.18 23.19
N VAL A 375 17.33 9.04 22.91
CA VAL A 375 16.82 9.26 21.54
C VAL A 375 17.95 9.70 20.61
N VAL A 376 18.80 10.62 21.08
CA VAL A 376 19.93 11.21 20.35
C VAL A 376 21.29 10.68 20.80
N ASP A 377 21.36 9.90 21.87
CA ASP A 377 22.55 9.14 22.26
C ASP A 377 22.16 7.70 22.65
N PRO A 378 22.04 6.79 21.67
CA PRO A 378 21.64 5.41 21.95
C PRO A 378 22.62 4.67 22.88
N GLY A 379 23.86 5.16 23.04
CA GLY A 379 24.86 4.60 23.94
C GLY A 379 24.84 5.17 25.35
N ALA A 380 24.05 6.21 25.62
CA ALA A 380 23.97 6.83 26.94
C ALA A 380 23.48 5.81 27.99
N ILE A 381 24.30 5.65 29.04
CA ILE A 381 23.92 4.89 30.24
C ILE A 381 23.04 5.83 31.08
N ALA A 382 21.72 5.69 30.97
CA ALA A 382 20.80 6.42 31.83
C ALA A 382 20.89 5.83 33.26
N THR A 383 21.77 6.40 34.09
CA THR A 383 21.59 6.28 35.55
C THR A 383 20.32 7.03 35.94
N ILE A 384 19.60 6.51 36.94
CA ILE A 384 18.29 7.01 37.41
C ILE A 384 18.47 8.33 38.22
N ASP A 385 19.14 9.33 37.64
CA ASP A 385 19.30 10.69 38.19
C ASP A 385 18.98 11.76 37.12
N ASP A 386 17.67 11.93 36.91
CA ASP A 386 16.79 13.13 36.82
C ASP A 386 17.11 14.40 35.99
N THR A 387 18.31 14.65 35.44
CA THR A 387 18.55 15.92 34.69
C THR A 387 18.38 15.81 33.17
N THR A 388 18.59 14.63 32.61
CA THR A 388 18.49 14.34 31.17
C THR A 388 17.29 13.46 30.83
N ASP A 389 16.44 13.16 31.81
CA ASP A 389 15.18 12.44 31.61
C ASP A 389 14.06 13.44 31.29
N LYS A 390 14.19 14.08 30.13
CA LYS A 390 13.27 15.11 29.65
C LYS A 390 12.90 14.87 28.20
N HIS A 391 11.65 15.18 27.86
CA HIS A 391 11.13 15.03 26.51
C HIS A 391 12.06 15.69 25.49
N THR A 392 12.42 14.91 24.47
CA THR A 392 13.34 15.29 23.40
C THR A 392 12.57 15.47 22.10
N ILE A 393 12.74 16.62 21.46
CA ILE A 393 12.15 16.93 20.16
C ILE A 393 13.25 17.10 19.12
N ILE A 394 12.97 16.65 17.90
CA ILE A 394 13.82 16.84 16.73
C ILE A 394 13.04 17.69 15.76
N THR A 395 13.64 18.76 15.24
CA THR A 395 12.96 19.68 14.34
C THR A 395 13.94 20.33 13.37
N GLY A 396 13.46 20.70 12.19
CA GLY A 396 14.29 21.36 11.21
C GLY A 396 13.78 21.28 9.79
N ILE A 397 14.64 21.70 8.86
CA ILE A 397 14.39 21.65 7.42
C ILE A 397 15.31 20.59 6.80
N LEU A 398 14.73 19.72 5.99
CA LEU A 398 15.44 18.76 5.14
C LEU A 398 15.36 19.22 3.69
N ALA A 399 16.50 19.33 3.02
CA ALA A 399 16.56 19.69 1.60
C ALA A 399 17.43 18.72 0.80
N ASP A 400 17.13 18.60 -0.48
CA ASP A 400 17.97 17.86 -1.43
C ASP A 400 19.16 18.74 -1.83
N ASP A 401 20.31 18.51 -1.20
CA ASP A 401 21.58 19.21 -1.41
C ASP A 401 22.25 18.79 -2.74
N GLY A 402 21.58 19.06 -3.86
CA GLY A 402 22.02 18.72 -5.22
C GLY A 402 21.96 17.23 -5.58
N THR A 403 21.77 16.35 -4.60
CA THR A 403 21.56 14.90 -4.78
C THR A 403 20.11 14.55 -4.50
N LEU A 404 19.37 14.15 -5.54
CA LEU A 404 17.96 13.75 -5.44
C LEU A 404 17.79 12.61 -4.43
N GLY A 405 16.92 12.81 -3.43
CA GLY A 405 16.58 11.81 -2.43
C GLY A 405 17.42 11.85 -1.15
N LYS A 406 18.28 12.84 -0.95
CA LYS A 406 19.00 13.03 0.32
C LYS A 406 18.03 13.38 1.46
N ALA A 407 17.06 14.26 1.22
CA ALA A 407 16.01 14.57 2.20
C ALA A 407 15.17 13.33 2.57
N GLN A 408 14.97 12.43 1.60
CA GLN A 408 14.28 11.16 1.82
C GLN A 408 15.05 10.24 2.78
N GLU A 409 16.36 10.11 2.53
CA GLU A 409 17.25 9.29 3.34
C GLU A 409 17.28 9.80 4.79
N MET A 410 17.40 11.11 4.97
CA MET A 410 17.36 11.77 6.27
C MET A 410 16.04 11.53 7.01
N LEU A 411 14.89 11.72 6.33
CA LEU A 411 13.57 11.47 6.95
C LEU A 411 13.39 10.00 7.37
N ASN A 412 13.88 9.06 6.54
CA ASN A 412 13.83 7.64 6.88
C ASN A 412 14.74 7.29 8.05
N ALA A 413 15.90 7.92 8.16
CA ALA A 413 16.79 7.75 9.30
C ALA A 413 16.14 8.26 10.60
N ILE A 414 15.48 9.42 10.56
CA ILE A 414 14.70 9.95 11.71
C ILE A 414 13.59 8.96 12.09
N SER A 415 12.86 8.39 11.11
CA SER A 415 11.81 7.40 11.38
C SER A 415 12.30 6.11 12.02
N ARG A 416 13.55 5.73 11.85
CA ARG A 416 14.13 4.54 12.48
C ARG A 416 14.88 4.86 13.76
N LEU A 417 14.91 6.13 14.15
CA LEU A 417 15.83 6.66 15.16
C LEU A 417 17.29 6.22 14.88
N ASP A 418 17.68 6.16 13.60
CA ASP A 418 19.07 5.93 13.17
C ASP A 418 19.85 7.26 13.21
N ILE A 419 19.73 7.96 14.33
CA ILE A 419 20.22 9.31 14.55
C ILE A 419 21.08 9.37 15.82
N ARG A 420 21.97 10.35 15.88
CA ARG A 420 22.73 10.65 17.10
C ARG A 420 23.20 12.10 17.17
N SER A 421 23.61 12.56 18.34
CA SER A 421 24.45 13.74 18.51
C SER A 421 25.90 13.32 18.67
N ASN A 422 26.82 14.03 18.01
CA ASN A 422 28.24 13.67 18.00
C ASN A 422 29.01 14.29 19.18
N THR A 423 28.58 15.44 19.67
CA THR A 423 29.38 16.27 20.58
C THR A 423 28.77 16.47 21.96
N LEU A 424 28.34 15.38 22.60
CA LEU A 424 27.79 15.41 23.95
C LEU A 424 28.89 15.41 25.02
N ASP A 425 28.78 16.31 25.99
CA ASP A 425 29.59 16.27 27.21
C ASP A 425 29.00 15.31 28.26
N ALA A 426 29.65 15.21 29.43
CA ALA A 426 29.20 14.34 30.53
C ALA A 426 27.84 14.74 31.13
N ALA A 427 27.37 15.97 30.88
CA ALA A 427 26.06 16.47 31.29
C ALA A 427 25.00 16.31 30.18
N GLY A 428 25.35 15.68 29.05
CA GLY A 428 24.48 15.50 27.90
C GLY A 428 24.18 16.82 27.17
N GLN A 429 25.07 17.81 27.26
CA GLN A 429 24.98 19.05 26.49
C GLN A 429 25.78 18.93 25.20
N SER A 430 25.18 19.33 24.08
CA SER A 430 25.89 19.36 22.80
C SER A 430 26.77 20.61 22.71
N SER A 431 27.99 20.47 22.20
CA SER A 431 28.87 21.62 21.91
C SER A 431 28.54 22.30 20.57
N ASP A 432 28.03 21.53 19.61
CA ASP A 432 27.73 21.95 18.24
C ASP A 432 26.40 22.71 18.07
N GLY A 433 25.64 22.92 19.15
CA GLY A 433 24.36 23.63 19.07
C GLY A 433 23.20 22.75 18.65
N GLY A 434 23.23 21.47 19.02
CA GLY A 434 22.14 20.53 18.82
C GLY A 434 22.11 19.92 17.42
N ILE A 435 23.23 19.91 16.68
CA ILE A 435 23.29 19.32 15.35
C ILE A 435 23.06 17.81 15.47
N LEU A 436 22.21 17.29 14.59
CA LEU A 436 21.88 15.88 14.52
C LEU A 436 22.67 15.21 13.38
N GLU A 437 23.23 14.04 13.66
CA GLU A 437 23.80 13.15 12.65
C GLU A 437 22.82 12.02 12.33
N TYR A 438 22.84 11.56 11.09
CA TYR A 438 22.05 10.41 10.64
C TYR A 438 22.93 9.33 10.05
N LYS A 439 22.51 8.07 10.22
CA LYS A 439 23.18 6.93 9.61
C LYS A 439 22.77 6.82 8.15
N ASN A 440 23.70 7.05 7.24
CA ASN A 440 23.49 6.91 5.81
C ASN A 440 23.43 5.43 5.37
N ALA A 441 23.10 5.19 4.11
CA ALA A 441 23.04 3.85 3.51
C ALA A 441 24.38 3.09 3.55
N ALA A 442 25.52 3.79 3.65
CA ALA A 442 26.84 3.20 3.82
C ALA A 442 27.16 2.83 5.28
N GLY A 443 26.25 3.12 6.22
CA GLY A 443 26.38 2.82 7.64
C GLY A 443 27.18 3.87 8.43
N ASN A 444 27.60 4.96 7.80
CA ASN A 444 28.33 6.05 8.43
C ASN A 444 27.37 7.13 8.93
N TYR A 445 27.72 7.76 10.05
CA TYR A 445 27.00 8.93 10.53
C TYR A 445 27.47 10.18 9.80
N VAL A 446 26.52 11.00 9.36
CA VAL A 446 26.73 12.24 8.61
C VAL A 446 25.88 13.34 9.22
N ASP A 447 26.44 14.54 9.34
CA ASP A 447 25.72 15.72 9.83
C ASP A 447 24.50 16.02 8.95
N MET A 448 23.35 16.26 9.57
CA MET A 448 22.16 16.79 8.92
C MET A 448 22.27 18.31 8.79
N THR A 449 23.34 18.77 8.15
CA THR A 449 23.61 20.18 7.86
C THR A 449 23.89 20.35 6.36
N GLY A 450 23.59 21.54 5.81
CA GLY A 450 23.82 21.85 4.41
C GLY A 450 23.25 23.21 4.02
N ALA A 451 23.34 23.59 2.74
CA ALA A 451 22.92 24.92 2.26
C ALA A 451 21.47 25.28 2.65
N ASN A 452 20.56 24.29 2.65
CA ASN A 452 19.15 24.43 3.01
C ASN A 452 18.68 23.33 4.00
N THR A 453 19.62 22.59 4.61
CA THR A 453 19.30 21.56 5.61
C THR A 453 19.82 22.01 6.96
N ASP A 454 18.93 22.07 7.94
CA ASP A 454 19.26 22.43 9.31
C ASP A 454 18.35 21.63 10.24
N MET A 455 18.86 20.50 10.74
CA MET A 455 18.16 19.64 11.69
C MET A 455 18.80 19.75 13.06
N LEU A 456 17.96 20.06 14.02
CA LEU A 456 18.35 20.27 15.41
C LEU A 456 17.54 19.35 16.32
N TRP A 457 18.14 19.00 17.45
CA TRP A 457 17.42 18.40 18.57
C TRP A 457 17.42 19.34 19.77
N ALA A 458 16.37 19.25 20.58
CA ALA A 458 16.19 20.07 21.77
C ALA A 458 15.48 19.27 22.86
N MET A 459 15.70 19.63 24.12
CA MET A 459 15.09 18.97 25.28
C MET A 459 14.23 19.94 26.09
N ASN A 460 13.15 19.45 26.65
CA ASN A 460 12.20 20.27 27.39
C ASN A 460 12.90 21.04 28.52
N ILE A 461 12.55 22.32 28.68
CA ILE A 461 13.13 23.21 29.70
C ILE A 461 12.33 23.09 31.01
N SER A 462 13.05 22.87 32.11
CA SER A 462 12.43 22.92 33.43
C SER A 462 11.93 24.33 33.75
N PRO A 463 10.77 24.50 34.42
CA PRO A 463 10.21 25.82 34.76
C PRO A 463 11.16 26.75 35.55
N ALA A 464 12.17 26.20 36.22
CA ALA A 464 13.15 26.95 36.99
C ALA A 464 14.08 27.86 36.14
N SER A 465 14.13 27.68 34.81
CA SER A 465 15.01 28.45 33.91
C SER A 465 14.46 29.83 33.51
N GLY A 466 13.33 30.28 34.06
CA GLY A 466 12.73 31.59 33.77
C GLY A 466 12.07 31.71 32.39
N VAL A 467 12.07 30.64 31.60
CA VAL A 467 11.32 30.51 30.34
C VAL A 467 10.02 29.76 30.65
N SER A 468 8.87 30.41 30.46
CA SER A 468 7.56 29.83 30.76
C SER A 468 6.95 29.14 29.55
N SER A 469 6.47 27.92 29.74
CA SER A 469 5.49 27.28 28.84
C SER A 469 4.12 27.93 29.02
N TRP A 470 3.30 27.90 27.98
CA TRP A 470 1.94 28.46 28.00
C TRP A 470 0.92 27.37 27.63
N SER A 471 -0.19 27.29 28.37
CA SER A 471 -1.32 26.45 28.00
C SER A 471 -2.63 27.21 28.21
N ASN A 472 -3.61 26.94 27.36
CA ASN A 472 -4.99 27.38 27.53
C ASN A 472 -5.89 26.16 27.51
N GLU A 473 -6.54 25.91 28.64
CA GLU A 473 -7.36 24.73 28.93
C GLU A 473 -8.71 25.18 29.52
N GLY A 474 -9.77 24.40 29.30
CA GLY A 474 -11.06 24.61 29.97
C GLY A 474 -12.13 25.34 29.14
N ASP A 475 -11.97 25.47 27.82
CA ASP A 475 -13.05 25.91 26.94
C ASP A 475 -14.10 24.78 26.75
N PRO A 476 -15.42 25.07 26.73
CA PRO A 476 -16.45 24.06 26.44
C PRO A 476 -16.36 23.45 25.03
N LEU A 477 -15.75 24.17 24.08
CA LEU A 477 -15.30 23.60 22.81
C LEU A 477 -14.03 22.77 23.07
N LEU A 478 -13.98 21.54 22.54
CA LEU A 478 -12.85 20.62 22.70
C LEU A 478 -11.65 21.06 21.85
N TRP A 479 -10.98 22.11 22.31
CA TRP A 479 -9.69 22.56 21.83
C TRP A 479 -8.72 22.79 22.98
N GLN A 480 -7.45 22.58 22.69
CA GLN A 480 -6.35 22.86 23.61
C GLN A 480 -5.26 23.58 22.83
N HIS A 481 -4.67 24.59 23.45
CA HIS A 481 -3.50 25.25 22.92
C HIS A 481 -2.37 25.15 23.95
N GLN A 482 -1.20 24.70 23.50
CA GLN A 482 -0.04 24.53 24.36
C GLN A 482 1.22 24.98 23.61
N ALA A 483 2.13 25.66 24.29
CA ALA A 483 3.44 26.02 23.80
C ALA A 483 4.49 25.67 24.86
N ASP A 484 5.32 24.67 24.56
CA ASP A 484 6.36 24.17 25.45
C ASP A 484 7.74 24.65 24.98
N ALA A 485 8.58 25.07 25.93
CA ALA A 485 9.94 25.53 25.64
C ALA A 485 10.95 24.38 25.67
N TYR A 486 11.86 24.34 24.69
CA TYR A 486 12.92 23.33 24.57
C TYR A 486 14.28 23.98 24.39
N ALA A 487 15.30 23.54 25.11
CA ALA A 487 16.68 23.99 25.01
C ALA A 487 17.39 23.21 23.90
N ILE A 488 17.93 23.92 22.92
CA ILE A 488 18.63 23.35 21.78
C ILE A 488 19.91 22.67 22.27
N GLY A 489 20.11 21.41 21.88
CA GLY A 489 21.26 20.61 22.31
C GLY A 489 21.37 20.43 23.83
N ASN A 490 20.26 20.55 24.57
CA ASN A 490 20.23 20.54 26.05
C ASN A 490 21.16 21.58 26.69
N LYS A 491 21.46 22.68 25.98
CA LYS A 491 22.31 23.75 26.50
C LYS A 491 21.64 24.50 27.63
N THR A 492 22.46 25.03 28.54
CA THR A 492 21.96 25.97 29.56
C THR A 492 21.44 27.23 28.86
N VAL A 493 20.17 27.55 29.10
CA VAL A 493 19.50 28.68 28.43
C VAL A 493 20.05 30.00 28.95
N ALA A 494 20.73 30.77 28.10
CA ALA A 494 21.28 32.08 28.43
C ALA A 494 20.72 33.20 27.52
N ALA A 495 20.32 32.88 26.29
CA ALA A 495 19.81 33.82 25.30
C ALA A 495 18.64 33.26 24.47
N ALA A 496 17.94 34.14 23.75
CA ALA A 496 16.78 33.81 22.90
C ALA A 496 17.06 32.84 21.74
N GLY A 497 18.33 32.56 21.43
CA GLY A 497 18.76 31.61 20.41
C GLY A 497 19.07 30.20 20.94
N ASP A 498 19.06 30.00 22.26
CA ASP A 498 19.40 28.72 22.89
C ASP A 498 18.17 27.82 23.09
N TYR A 499 16.97 28.36 22.81
CA TYR A 499 15.72 27.65 23.02
C TYR A 499 14.71 27.89 21.90
N LEU A 500 13.79 26.96 21.82
CA LEU A 500 12.81 26.83 20.75
C LEU A 500 11.44 26.55 21.39
N PHE A 501 10.35 26.92 20.72
CA PHE A 501 8.99 26.74 21.26
C PHE A 501 8.20 25.80 20.37
N TYR A 502 7.78 24.67 20.93
CA TYR A 502 6.88 23.76 20.25
C TYR A 502 5.43 24.12 20.58
N ALA A 503 4.73 24.73 19.62
CA ALA A 503 3.34 25.13 19.76
C ALA A 503 2.40 24.09 19.12
N ARG A 504 1.40 23.67 19.87
CA ARG A 504 0.39 22.68 19.49
C ARG A 504 -1.00 23.27 19.66
N GLU A 505 -1.83 23.07 18.64
CA GLU A 505 -3.26 23.31 18.72
C GLU A 505 -3.99 21.99 18.46
N ASN A 506 -4.65 21.45 19.48
CA ASN A 506 -5.39 20.20 19.38
C ASN A 506 -6.88 20.53 19.30
N TYR A 507 -7.59 19.87 18.38
CA TYR A 507 -9.01 20.06 18.16
C TYR A 507 -9.72 18.72 17.97
N VAL A 508 -10.97 18.65 18.41
CA VAL A 508 -11.88 17.56 18.03
C VAL A 508 -12.87 18.08 17.01
N ILE A 509 -12.96 17.45 15.83
CA ILE A 509 -13.84 17.83 14.72
C ILE A 509 -14.73 16.67 14.29
N ASN A 510 -15.92 16.98 13.78
CA ASN A 510 -16.75 15.98 13.11
C ASN A 510 -16.40 15.84 11.61
N ASN A 511 -17.06 14.91 10.93
CA ASN A 511 -16.89 14.68 9.48
C ASN A 511 -17.21 15.91 8.58
N ASN A 512 -17.92 16.91 9.11
CA ASN A 512 -18.23 18.16 8.42
C ASN A 512 -17.23 19.29 8.72
N GLY A 513 -16.22 19.03 9.58
CA GLY A 513 -15.17 19.98 9.93
C GLY A 513 -15.54 20.96 11.06
N SER A 514 -16.68 20.81 11.72
CA SER A 514 -17.02 21.67 12.86
C SER A 514 -16.39 21.16 14.16
N ILE A 515 -15.82 22.06 14.96
CA ILE A 515 -15.25 21.76 16.28
C ILE A 515 -16.36 21.26 17.21
N GLN A 516 -16.10 20.18 17.92
CA GLN A 516 -17.03 19.55 18.85
C GLN A 516 -16.94 20.14 20.24
N GLN A 517 -18.03 20.00 20.99
CA GLN A 517 -18.13 20.36 22.40
C GLN A 517 -18.17 19.10 23.26
N THR A 518 -17.91 19.27 24.55
CA THR A 518 -18.04 18.18 25.54
C THR A 518 -19.43 17.53 25.52
N SER A 519 -20.48 18.30 25.23
CA SER A 519 -21.86 17.82 25.12
C SER A 519 -22.10 16.84 23.97
N ASP A 520 -21.29 16.89 22.91
CA ASP A 520 -21.41 16.02 21.73
C ASP A 520 -20.98 14.56 22.04
N PHE A 521 -20.20 14.37 23.11
CA PHE A 521 -19.74 13.07 23.60
C PHE A 521 -20.61 12.50 24.73
N THR A 522 -21.45 13.33 25.35
CA THR A 522 -22.30 12.94 26.48
C THR A 522 -23.76 12.76 26.07
N ASN A 523 -24.08 12.86 24.78
CA ASN A 523 -25.45 12.69 24.29
C ASN A 523 -25.86 11.21 24.38
N SER A 524 -26.71 10.88 25.37
CA SER A 524 -27.22 9.53 25.63
C SER A 524 -28.09 8.93 24.52
N SER A 525 -28.36 9.68 23.45
CA SER A 525 -29.20 9.27 22.32
C SER A 525 -28.43 8.56 21.20
N LEU A 526 -27.10 8.63 21.23
CA LEU A 526 -26.22 8.01 20.24
C LEU A 526 -25.39 6.90 20.89
N ASP A 527 -25.27 5.78 20.19
CA ASP A 527 -24.40 4.69 20.63
C ASP A 527 -22.92 5.16 20.62
N PRO A 528 -22.12 4.85 21.66
CA PRO A 528 -20.72 5.25 21.76
C PRO A 528 -19.88 4.92 20.52
N PHE A 529 -20.17 3.83 19.78
CA PHE A 529 -19.44 3.54 18.55
C PHE A 529 -19.83 4.47 17.40
N THR A 530 -21.07 4.94 17.36
CA THR A 530 -21.51 5.96 16.38
C THR A 530 -20.78 7.28 16.63
N ILE A 531 -20.67 7.68 17.91
CA ILE A 531 -19.91 8.87 18.32
C ILE A 531 -18.44 8.72 17.89
N LEU A 532 -17.81 7.56 18.10
CA LEU A 532 -16.40 7.35 17.71
C LEU A 532 -16.17 7.29 16.19
N ILE A 533 -17.18 6.97 15.39
CA ILE A 533 -17.09 6.96 13.91
C ILE A 533 -17.23 8.37 13.34
N GLU A 534 -18.00 9.24 13.98
CA GLU A 534 -18.32 10.57 13.49
C GLU A 534 -17.31 11.64 13.93
N GLN A 535 -16.53 11.37 14.98
CA GLN A 535 -15.61 12.30 15.61
C GLN A 535 -14.15 11.99 15.34
N ARG A 536 -13.32 13.04 15.24
CA ARG A 536 -11.89 12.92 14.96
C ARG A 536 -11.07 13.91 15.75
N SER A 537 -9.95 13.45 16.28
CA SER A 537 -8.92 14.31 16.85
C SER A 537 -7.96 14.77 15.76
N ARG A 538 -7.68 16.07 15.71
CA ARG A 538 -6.64 16.67 14.86
C ARG A 538 -5.68 17.43 15.77
N ASN A 539 -4.39 17.11 15.66
CA ASN A 539 -3.32 17.90 16.24
C ASN A 539 -2.69 18.76 15.14
N ASN A 540 -2.66 20.07 15.34
CA ASN A 540 -1.99 21.04 14.48
C ASN A 540 -0.70 21.47 15.17
N ASN A 541 0.43 21.01 14.63
CA ASN A 541 1.75 21.38 15.13
C ASN A 541 2.21 22.63 14.38
N LEU A 542 2.52 23.72 15.10
CA LEU A 542 2.99 24.98 14.53
C LEU A 542 4.48 25.13 14.72
N TYR A 543 5.17 25.65 13.68
CA TYR A 543 6.56 26.06 13.83
C TYR A 543 6.94 27.32 13.05
N LYS A 544 7.99 27.95 13.59
CA LYS A 544 8.33 29.36 13.64
C LYS A 544 9.53 29.65 12.74
N ASP A 545 9.27 30.32 11.63
CA ASP A 545 10.24 31.22 10.98
C ASP A 545 9.85 32.70 11.13
N SER A 546 8.84 32.96 11.97
CA SER A 546 8.15 34.24 11.90
C SER A 546 7.41 34.67 13.17
N CYS A 547 7.75 34.07 14.32
CA CYS A 547 7.41 34.64 15.63
C CYS A 547 8.44 35.72 15.98
N ARG A 548 8.24 36.92 15.42
CA ARG A 548 8.64 38.16 16.10
C ARG A 548 7.81 38.25 17.39
N ARG A 549 8.44 38.78 18.44
CA ARG A 549 7.82 39.17 19.72
C ARG A 549 6.39 39.69 19.50
N VAL A 550 5.45 39.17 20.28
CA VAL A 550 4.43 40.03 20.86
C VAL A 550 4.67 39.97 22.36
N CYS A 551 4.80 41.14 22.97
CA CYS A 551 4.92 41.34 24.40
C CYS A 551 3.79 40.67 25.18
#